data_AF-A0AAW4KU68-F1
#
_entry.id   AF-A0AAW4KU68-F1
#
_cell.length_a   1.000
_cell.length_b   1.000
_cell.length_c   1.000
_cell.angle_alpha   90.00
_cell.angle_beta   90.00
_cell.angle_gamma   90.00
#
_symmetry.space_group_name_H-M   'P 1'
#
loop_
_entity.id
_entity.type
_entity.pdbx_description
1 polymer ?
#
loop_
_entity_poly.entity_id
_entity_poly.type
_entity_poly.pdbx_seq_one_letter_code
_entity_poly.pdbx_strand_id
1 'polypeptide(L)' 'PFAELPDTGVGLATESLLSSVFIASPSYGTRASTALIVNADGTRRMLERSFGPHGGRLGEVELEI' A
#
# COMPACT_ATOMS: atom_id res chain seq x y z
N PRO A 1 8.64 -18.99 0.97
CA PRO A 1 9.70 -19.34 -0.01
C PRO A 1 9.22 -19.08 -1.46
N PHE A 2 10.09 -19.00 -2.47
CA PHE A 2 9.66 -18.75 -3.87
C PHE A 2 8.59 -19.74 -4.38
N ALA A 3 8.55 -20.96 -3.84
CA ALA A 3 7.53 -21.97 -4.16
C ALA A 3 6.10 -21.63 -3.69
N GLU A 4 5.92 -20.63 -2.83
CA GLU A 4 4.61 -20.15 -2.36
C GLU A 4 4.09 -18.96 -3.15
N LEU A 5 4.92 -18.39 -4.05
CA LEU A 5 4.47 -17.31 -4.90
C LEU A 5 3.47 -17.85 -5.93
N PRO A 6 2.39 -17.09 -6.24
CA PRO A 6 1.50 -17.44 -7.33
C PRO A 6 2.24 -17.36 -8.67
N ASP A 7 1.73 -18.01 -9.71
CA ASP A 7 2.22 -17.83 -11.08
C ASP A 7 1.25 -16.91 -11.82
N THR A 8 1.49 -15.60 -11.74
CA THR A 8 0.62 -14.59 -12.39
C THR A 8 1.11 -14.19 -13.78
N GLY A 9 2.23 -14.76 -14.25
CA GLY A 9 2.83 -14.47 -15.55
C GLY A 9 3.71 -13.23 -15.62
N VAL A 10 3.98 -12.56 -14.48
CA VAL A 10 4.83 -11.35 -14.42
C VAL A 10 6.33 -11.64 -14.21
N GLY A 11 6.68 -12.92 -14.10
CA GLY A 11 8.04 -13.41 -13.86
C GLY A 11 8.45 -13.35 -12.40
N LEU A 12 9.32 -14.28 -11.98
CA LEU A 12 9.63 -14.56 -10.58
C LEU A 12 10.13 -13.33 -9.78
N ALA A 13 10.96 -12.48 -10.40
CA ALA A 13 11.50 -11.30 -9.74
C ALA A 13 10.40 -10.28 -9.42
N THR A 14 9.49 -10.05 -10.36
CA THR A 14 8.33 -9.17 -10.18
C THR A 14 7.35 -9.78 -9.19
N GLU A 15 7.05 -11.08 -9.32
CA GLU A 15 6.16 -11.83 -8.42
C GLU A 15 6.65 -11.71 -6.96
N SER A 16 7.96 -11.87 -6.74
CA SER A 16 8.59 -11.70 -5.44
C SER A 16 8.59 -10.26 -4.94
N LEU A 17 8.64 -9.26 -5.82
CA LEU A 17 8.51 -7.85 -5.43
C LEU A 17 7.07 -7.54 -5.00
N LEU A 18 6.09 -8.09 -5.72
CA LEU A 18 4.66 -7.87 -5.49
C LEU A 18 4.11 -8.61 -4.27
N SER A 19 4.84 -9.59 -3.72
CA SER A 19 4.38 -10.38 -2.57
C SER A 19 4.43 -9.64 -1.23
N SER A 20 4.99 -8.41 -1.20
CA SER A 20 5.03 -7.60 0.02
C SER A 20 3.74 -6.83 0.25
N VAL A 21 3.29 -6.74 1.51
CA VAL A 21 2.18 -5.87 1.92
C VAL A 21 2.47 -4.40 1.63
N PHE A 22 3.75 -4.00 1.68
CA PHE A 22 4.20 -2.67 1.30
C PHE A 22 5.39 -2.79 0.35
N ILE A 23 5.21 -2.35 -0.88
CA ILE A 23 6.20 -2.48 -1.94
C ILE A 23 7.01 -1.18 -2.00
N ALA A 24 8.28 -1.24 -1.63
CA ALA A 24 9.20 -0.10 -1.66
C ALA A 24 10.28 -0.34 -2.71
N SER A 25 10.16 0.30 -3.87
CA SER A 25 11.21 0.28 -4.90
C SER A 25 11.35 1.65 -5.60
N PRO A 26 12.41 1.87 -6.40
CA PRO A 26 12.61 3.14 -7.09
C PRO A 26 11.53 3.46 -8.13
N SER A 27 11.06 2.45 -8.87
CA SER A 27 10.21 2.61 -10.07
C SER A 27 8.79 2.04 -9.94
N TYR A 28 8.54 1.15 -8.96
CA TYR A 28 7.21 0.61 -8.66
C TYR A 28 7.01 0.45 -7.15
N GLY A 29 5.83 0.71 -6.62
CA GLY A 29 5.59 0.53 -5.19
C GLY A 29 4.24 1.02 -4.71
N THR A 30 4.00 0.80 -3.42
CA THR A 30 2.81 1.29 -2.72
C THR A 30 2.80 2.81 -2.75
N ARG A 31 1.84 3.40 -3.46
CA ARG A 31 1.71 4.87 -3.62
C ARG A 31 0.86 5.53 -2.54
N ALA A 32 -0.10 4.79 -2.00
CA ALA A 32 -1.01 5.25 -0.97
C ALA A 32 -1.32 4.13 0.02
N SER A 33 -1.62 4.50 1.26
CA SER A 33 -2.24 3.62 2.25
C SER A 33 -3.40 4.38 2.88
N THR A 34 -4.57 3.77 2.87
CA THR A 34 -5.82 4.43 3.23
C THR A 34 -6.47 3.70 4.39
N ALA A 35 -6.84 4.43 5.43
CA ALA A 35 -7.54 3.91 6.60
C ALA A 35 -8.92 4.58 6.69
N LEU A 36 -9.97 3.78 6.80
CA LEU A 36 -11.31 4.21 7.17
C LEU A 36 -11.57 3.81 8.62
N ILE A 37 -11.76 4.81 9.48
CA ILE A 37 -12.05 4.64 10.89
C ILE A 37 -13.53 4.91 11.09
N VAL A 38 -14.25 3.93 11.64
CA VAL A 38 -15.67 4.05 11.96
C VAL A 38 -15.83 3.89 13.46
N ASN A 39 -16.30 4.95 14.13
CA ASN A 39 -16.54 4.94 15.55
C ASN A 39 -17.94 4.39 15.87
N ALA A 40 -18.15 3.95 17.11
CA ALA A 40 -19.43 3.40 17.56
C ALA A 40 -20.56 4.45 17.57
N ASP A 41 -20.23 5.73 17.69
CA ASP A 41 -21.17 6.85 17.60
C ASP A 41 -21.60 7.18 16.16
N GLY A 42 -21.05 6.46 15.18
CA GLY A 42 -21.34 6.63 13.77
C GLY A 42 -20.46 7.66 13.06
N THR A 43 -19.59 8.39 13.76
CA THR A 43 -18.61 9.28 13.13
C THR A 43 -17.58 8.50 12.34
N ARG A 44 -17.15 9.04 11.19
CA ARG A 44 -16.18 8.38 10.32
C ARG A 44 -15.06 9.34 9.97
N ARG A 45 -13.85 8.79 9.90
CA ARG A 45 -12.65 9.50 9.47
C ARG A 45 -11.92 8.66 8.46
N MET A 46 -11.51 9.28 7.36
CA MET A 46 -10.68 8.66 6.34
C MET A 46 -9.33 9.35 6.33
N LEU A 47 -8.27 8.56 6.43
CA LEU A 47 -6.89 9.01 6.38
C LEU A 47 -6.21 8.36 5.20
N GLU A 48 -5.59 9.15 4.33
CA GLU A 48 -4.75 8.62 3.26
C GLU A 48 -3.33 9.17 3.38
N ARG A 49 -2.36 8.26 3.40
CA ARG A 49 -0.94 8.60 3.38
C ARG A 49 -0.34 8.30 2.03
N SER A 50 0.37 9.27 1.46
CA SER A 50 1.03 9.15 0.16
C SER A 50 2.52 8.86 0.29
N PHE A 51 3.05 8.05 -0.64
CA PHE A 51 4.45 7.63 -0.68
C PHE A 51 5.06 7.84 -2.07
N GLY A 52 6.33 8.22 -2.09
CA GLY A 52 7.17 8.41 -3.27
C GLY A 52 8.11 7.23 -3.52
N PRO A 53 9.13 7.41 -4.37
CA PRO A 53 10.15 6.40 -4.61
C PRO A 53 10.74 5.86 -3.31
N HIS A 54 11.05 4.56 -3.30
CA HIS A 54 11.56 3.85 -2.12
C HIS A 54 10.64 3.88 -0.88
N GLY A 55 9.36 4.24 -1.05
CA GLY A 55 8.41 4.34 0.06
C GLY A 55 8.57 5.62 0.90
N GLY A 56 9.26 6.64 0.38
CA GLY A 56 9.41 7.91 1.10
C GLY A 56 8.07 8.59 1.34
N ARG A 57 7.71 8.88 2.60
CA ARG A 57 6.43 9.53 2.94
C ARG A 57 6.38 10.94 2.34
N LEU A 58 5.33 11.22 1.58
CA LEU A 58 5.13 12.53 0.92
C LEU A 58 4.15 13.42 1.69
N GLY A 59 3.13 12.82 2.30
CA GLY A 59 2.10 13.59 2.99
C GLY A 59 0.93 12.74 3.42
N GLU A 60 -0.08 13.42 3.96
CA GLU A 60 -1.29 12.81 4.49
C GLU A 60 -2.47 13.75 4.24
N VAL A 61 -3.61 13.18 3.87
CA VAL A 61 -4.89 13.87 3.73
C VAL A 61 -5.89 13.21 4.66
N GLU A 62 -6.67 14.01 5.35
CA GLU A 62 -7.72 13.57 6.26
C GLU A 62 -9.07 14.14 5.83
N LEU A 63 -10.10 13.29 5.88
CA LEU A 63 -11.49 13.64 5.61
C LEU A 63 -12.37 13.17 6.78
N GLU A 64 -13.20 14.06 7.30
CA GLU A 64 -14.31 13.70 8.20
C GLU A 64 -15.55 13.44 7.34
N ILE A 65 -16.19 12.28 7.54
CA ILE A 65 -17.27 11.74 6.68
C ILE A 65 -18.49 11.35 7.51
#